data_AF-A0A7X5U0W9-F1
#
_entry.id   AF-A0A7X5U0W9-F1
#
_cell.length_a   1.000
_cell.length_b   1.000
_cell.length_c   1.000
_cell.angle_alpha   90.00
_cell.angle_beta   90.00
_cell.angle_gamma   90.00
#
_symmetry.space_group_name_H-M   'P 1'
#
loop_
_entity.id
_entity.type
_entity.pdbx_description
1 polymer ?
#
loop_
_entity_poly.entity_id
_entity_poly.type
_entity_poly.pdbx_seq_one_letter_code
_entity_poly.pdbx_strand_id
1 'polypeptide(L)'
;MRDRAVSAETETLYARHITRDITREALRLHVLAVAHSVHTVHPEFIADIALERIVPDATVPAFELWVSGLWERIDGGYAIMDSEFIAHMTQRAAGHHLRSVQWRLRQRAIAVCRRSWRALNSESVIPL
;
A
#
# COMPACT_ATOMS: atom_id res chain seq x y z
N MET A 1 -7.72 -3.17 -14.06
CA MET A 1 -6.82 -4.36 -14.12
C MET A 1 -7.67 -5.60 -14.39
N ARG A 2 -7.18 -6.60 -15.13
CA ARG A 2 -7.94 -7.85 -15.37
C ARG A 2 -7.92 -8.74 -14.12
N ASP A 3 -9.03 -9.42 -13.81
CA ASP A 3 -9.19 -10.25 -12.61
C ASP A 3 -8.09 -11.32 -12.45
N ARG A 4 -7.70 -11.98 -13.54
CA ARG A 4 -6.57 -12.94 -13.54
C ARG A 4 -5.25 -12.33 -13.06
N ALA A 5 -4.98 -11.07 -13.39
CA ALA A 5 -3.78 -10.38 -12.95
C ALA A 5 -3.86 -10.03 -11.46
N VAL A 6 -5.05 -9.65 -10.97
CA VAL A 6 -5.29 -9.42 -9.53
C VAL A 6 -5.01 -10.71 -8.76
N SER A 7 -5.57 -11.85 -9.18
CA SER A 7 -5.33 -13.13 -8.51
C SER A 7 -3.85 -13.51 -8.54
N ALA A 8 -3.16 -13.36 -9.67
CA ALA A 8 -1.74 -13.70 -9.76
C ALA A 8 -0.85 -12.88 -8.80
N GLU A 9 -1.08 -11.56 -8.70
CA GLU A 9 -0.36 -10.72 -7.74
C GLU A 9 -0.74 -11.06 -6.29
N THR A 10 -2.01 -11.38 -6.04
CA THR A 10 -2.49 -11.81 -4.71
C THR A 10 -1.78 -13.08 -4.26
N GLU A 11 -1.69 -14.09 -5.13
CA GLU A 11 -0.96 -15.33 -4.83
C GLU A 11 0.53 -15.08 -4.58
N THR A 12 1.14 -14.18 -5.36
CA THR A 12 2.55 -13.82 -5.20
C THR A 12 2.80 -13.16 -3.83
N LEU A 13 1.93 -12.23 -3.43
CA LEU A 13 2.00 -11.61 -2.11
C LEU A 13 1.71 -12.60 -0.99
N TYR A 14 0.76 -13.52 -1.19
CA TYR A 14 0.42 -14.53 -0.20
C TYR A 14 1.62 -15.45 0.08
N ALA A 15 2.30 -15.89 -0.97
CA ALA A 15 3.55 -16.65 -0.83
C ALA A 15 4.66 -15.85 -0.10
N ARG A 16 4.74 -14.53 -0.34
CA ARG A 16 5.72 -13.63 0.31
C ARG A 16 5.39 -13.33 1.78
N HIS A 17 4.11 -13.36 2.15
CA HIS A 17 3.62 -13.00 3.48
C HIS A 17 3.07 -14.18 4.29
N ILE A 18 3.44 -15.41 3.92
CA ILE A 18 2.94 -16.62 4.58
C ILE A 18 3.23 -16.67 6.09
N THR A 19 4.20 -15.91 6.58
CA THR A 19 4.58 -15.82 7.99
C THR A 19 3.83 -14.73 8.78
N ARG A 20 2.93 -13.97 8.13
CA ARG A 20 2.20 -12.83 8.72
C ARG A 20 0.70 -13.08 8.94
N ASP A 21 0.23 -14.29 8.68
CA ASP A 21 -1.19 -14.70 8.80
C ASP A 21 -2.18 -13.75 8.10
N ILE A 22 -1.76 -13.19 6.96
CA ILE A 22 -2.63 -12.28 6.18
C ILE A 22 -3.50 -13.10 5.22
N THR A 23 -4.81 -12.89 5.28
CA THR A 23 -5.84 -13.47 4.44
C THR A 23 -5.68 -13.06 2.98
N ARG A 24 -6.18 -13.92 2.10
CA ARG A 24 -6.17 -13.65 0.65
C ARG A 24 -7.06 -12.46 0.31
N GLU A 25 -8.13 -12.26 1.05
CA GLU A 25 -9.06 -11.14 0.94
C GLU A 25 -8.36 -9.81 1.24
N ALA A 26 -7.60 -9.73 2.33
CA ALA A 26 -6.78 -8.57 2.66
C ALA A 26 -5.70 -8.31 1.59
N LEU A 27 -5.00 -9.34 1.12
CA LEU A 27 -4.01 -9.17 0.06
C LEU A 27 -4.63 -8.78 -1.28
N ARG A 28 -5.81 -9.30 -1.61
CA ARG A 28 -6.56 -8.90 -2.81
C ARG A 28 -6.96 -7.42 -2.73
N LEU A 29 -7.43 -6.96 -1.57
CA LEU A 29 -7.69 -5.54 -1.33
C LEU A 29 -6.42 -4.71 -1.52
N HIS A 30 -5.29 -5.18 -0.98
CA HIS A 30 -4.01 -4.50 -1.12
C HIS A 30 -3.57 -4.36 -2.58
N VAL A 31 -3.69 -5.43 -3.38
CA VAL A 31 -3.41 -5.43 -4.82
C VAL A 31 -4.29 -4.41 -5.55
N LEU A 32 -5.59 -4.41 -5.28
CA LEU A 32 -6.54 -3.50 -5.93
C LEU A 32 -6.30 -2.04 -5.56
N ALA A 33 -6.05 -1.75 -4.28
CA ALA A 33 -5.75 -0.41 -3.78
C ALA A 33 -4.46 0.13 -4.40
N VAL A 34 -3.39 -0.66 -4.45
CA VAL A 34 -2.13 -0.25 -5.09
C VAL A 34 -2.28 -0.10 -6.60
N ALA A 35 -2.97 -1.02 -7.27
CA ALA A 35 -3.24 -0.91 -8.70
C ALA A 35 -4.05 0.35 -9.04
N HIS A 36 -4.90 0.83 -8.13
CA HIS A 36 -5.57 2.12 -8.29
C HIS A 36 -4.62 3.29 -8.00
N SER A 37 -3.93 3.27 -6.86
CA SER A 37 -3.15 4.40 -6.36
C SER A 37 -1.96 4.76 -7.26
N VAL A 38 -1.34 3.78 -7.94
CA VAL A 38 -0.22 4.03 -8.88
C VAL A 38 -0.59 4.91 -10.07
N HIS A 39 -1.88 5.12 -10.33
CA HIS A 39 -2.38 6.04 -11.34
C HIS A 39 -2.74 7.43 -10.79
N THR A 40 -2.48 7.67 -9.50
CA THR A 40 -2.74 8.94 -8.82
C THR A 40 -1.44 9.68 -8.53
N VAL A 41 -1.57 10.92 -8.03
CA VAL A 41 -0.43 11.75 -7.61
C VAL A 41 0.28 11.17 -6.37
N HIS A 42 -0.40 10.34 -5.58
CA HIS A 42 0.10 9.77 -4.32
C HIS A 42 -0.13 8.24 -4.26
N PRO A 43 0.71 7.42 -4.93
CA PRO A 43 0.61 5.96 -4.91
C PRO A 43 0.67 5.34 -3.51
N GLU A 44 1.28 6.04 -2.57
CA GLU A 44 1.38 5.69 -1.16
C GLU A 44 0.10 5.94 -0.34
N PHE A 45 -0.98 6.43 -0.94
CA PHE A 45 -2.21 6.78 -0.22
C PHE A 45 -3.46 6.29 -0.95
N ILE A 46 -4.43 5.82 -0.18
CA ILE A 46 -5.78 5.52 -0.66
C ILE A 46 -6.80 6.21 0.23
N ALA A 47 -7.63 7.07 -0.36
CA ALA A 47 -8.72 7.75 0.35
C ALA A 47 -9.86 6.78 0.65
N ASP A 48 -10.58 6.96 1.77
CA ASP A 48 -11.73 6.11 2.15
C ASP A 48 -12.77 6.04 1.02
N ILE A 49 -13.09 7.17 0.39
CA ILE A 49 -14.03 7.23 -0.74
C ILE A 49 -13.53 6.45 -1.98
N ALA A 50 -12.22 6.40 -2.19
CA ALA A 50 -11.64 5.63 -3.28
C ALA A 50 -11.66 4.14 -2.93
N LEU A 51 -11.38 3.79 -1.68
CA LEU A 51 -11.40 2.43 -1.16
C LEU A 51 -12.78 1.80 -1.30
N GLU A 52 -13.83 2.49 -0.83
CA GLU A 52 -15.23 2.05 -0.91
C GLU A 52 -15.69 1.78 -2.35
N ARG A 53 -15.20 2.58 -3.30
CA ARG A 53 -15.49 2.40 -4.73
C ARG A 53 -14.77 1.20 -5.35
N ILE A 54 -13.60 0.83 -4.83
CA ILE A 54 -12.81 -0.31 -5.35
C ILE A 54 -13.35 -1.62 -4.80
N VAL A 55 -13.58 -1.67 -3.49
CA VAL A 55 -14.14 -2.83 -2.79
C VAL A 55 -15.17 -2.32 -1.78
N PRO A 56 -16.48 -2.53 -2.05
CA PRO A 56 -17.51 -2.35 -1.04
C PRO A 56 -17.21 -3.26 0.17
N ASP A 57 -17.42 -2.76 1.39
CA ASP A 57 -17.16 -3.46 2.66
C ASP A 57 -15.70 -3.87 2.90
N ALA A 58 -14.75 -3.02 2.50
CA ALA A 58 -13.32 -3.22 2.74
C ALA A 58 -12.88 -3.15 4.21
N THR A 59 -13.79 -2.91 5.17
CA THR A 59 -13.46 -2.61 6.57
C THR A 59 -12.62 -3.70 7.25
N VAL A 60 -13.04 -4.96 7.19
CA VAL A 60 -12.34 -6.09 7.80
C VAL A 60 -10.96 -6.31 7.15
N PRO A 61 -10.85 -6.45 5.81
CA PRO A 61 -9.54 -6.62 5.18
C PRO A 61 -8.62 -5.39 5.35
N ALA A 62 -9.15 -4.16 5.38
CA ALA A 62 -8.35 -2.96 5.65
C ALA A 62 -7.81 -2.93 7.08
N PHE A 63 -8.61 -3.35 8.06
CA PHE A 63 -8.16 -3.50 9.44
C PHE A 63 -7.03 -4.52 9.57
N GLU A 64 -7.13 -5.64 8.85
CA GLU A 64 -6.09 -6.66 8.84
C GLU A 64 -4.77 -6.17 8.22
N LEU A 65 -4.86 -5.41 7.12
CA LEU A 65 -3.70 -4.75 6.51
C LEU A 65 -3.07 -3.71 7.47
N TRP A 66 -3.90 -3.04 8.28
CA TRP A 66 -3.41 -2.11 9.29
C TRP A 66 -2.67 -2.82 10.43
N VAL A 67 -3.27 -3.86 11.02
CA VAL A 67 -2.65 -4.63 12.11
C VAL A 67 -1.36 -5.32 11.65
N SER A 68 -1.30 -5.80 10.41
CA SER A 68 -0.08 -6.38 9.82
C SER A 68 1.01 -5.34 9.47
N GLY A 69 0.72 -4.04 9.63
CA GLY A 69 1.63 -2.94 9.36
C GLY A 69 1.89 -2.70 7.86
N LEU A 70 1.10 -3.32 6.98
CA LEU A 70 1.12 -3.01 5.55
C LEU A 70 0.39 -1.71 5.25
N TRP A 71 -0.60 -1.35 6.06
CA TRP A 71 -1.35 -0.10 5.96
C TRP A 71 -1.25 0.65 7.28
N GLU A 72 -1.49 1.95 7.20
CA GLU A 72 -1.56 2.83 8.35
C GLU A 72 -2.76 3.75 8.21
N ARG A 73 -3.62 3.80 9.23
CA ARG A 73 -4.78 4.69 9.23
C ARG A 73 -4.31 6.14 9.36
N ILE A 74 -4.78 7.00 8.47
CA ILE A 74 -4.60 8.45 8.55
C ILE A 74 -5.95 9.16 8.33
N ASP A 75 -6.01 10.47 8.55
CA ASP A 75 -7.24 11.23 8.34
C ASP A 75 -7.73 11.12 6.89
N GLY A 76 -8.94 10.58 6.72
CA GLY A 76 -9.59 10.42 5.42
C GLY A 76 -9.12 9.23 4.56
N GLY A 77 -8.31 8.31 5.09
CA GLY A 77 -7.90 7.12 4.35
C GLY A 77 -6.78 6.31 4.99
N TYR A 78 -5.98 5.66 4.15
CA TYR A 78 -4.85 4.83 4.57
C TYR A 78 -3.58 5.16 3.81
N ALA A 79 -2.46 5.25 4.52
CA ALA A 79 -1.14 5.19 3.94
C ALA A 79 -0.75 3.73 3.68
N ILE A 80 -0.26 3.46 2.47
CA ILE A 80 0.18 2.13 2.05
C ILE A 80 1.68 2.01 2.29
N MET A 81 2.05 1.05 3.13
CA MET A 81 3.40 0.85 3.65
C MET A 81 4.22 -0.14 2.81
N ASP A 82 3.65 -0.82 1.82
CA ASP A 82 4.43 -1.68 0.92
C ASP A 82 5.05 -0.90 -0.26
N SER A 83 6.15 -0.19 0.02
CA SER A 83 6.86 0.59 -0.99
C SER A 83 7.46 -0.27 -2.10
N GLU A 84 7.82 -1.52 -1.80
CA GLU A 84 8.39 -2.43 -2.80
C GLU A 84 7.30 -2.85 -3.79
N PHE A 85 6.12 -3.23 -3.28
CA PHE A 85 5.00 -3.60 -4.12
C PHE A 85 4.43 -2.41 -4.91
N ILE A 86 4.36 -1.21 -4.31
CA ILE A 86 4.03 0.02 -5.03
C ILE A 86 5.01 0.25 -6.17
N ALA A 87 6.32 0.09 -5.95
CA ALA A 87 7.34 0.28 -6.99
C ALA A 87 7.21 -0.76 -8.11
N HIS A 88 6.95 -2.03 -7.77
CA HIS A 88 6.67 -3.10 -8.74
C HIS A 88 5.45 -2.78 -9.61
N MET A 89 4.33 -2.44 -8.99
CA MET A 89 3.09 -2.11 -9.70
C MET A 89 3.23 -0.82 -10.53
N THR A 90 3.99 0.16 -10.02
CA THR A 90 4.31 1.38 -10.77
C THR A 90 5.16 1.05 -12.02
N GLN A 91 6.15 0.17 -11.91
CA GLN A 91 6.96 -0.23 -13.08
C GLN A 91 6.10 -0.93 -14.14
N ARG A 92 5.15 -1.77 -13.72
CA ARG A 92 4.18 -2.43 -14.61
C ARG A 92 3.23 -1.43 -15.27
N ALA A 93 2.79 -0.40 -14.55
CA ALA A 93 1.95 0.68 -15.07
C ALA A 93 2.73 1.66 -15.98
N ALA A 94 3.99 1.94 -15.65
CA ALA A 94 4.88 2.87 -16.37
C ALA A 94 5.36 2.32 -17.72
N GLY A 95 5.03 1.07 -18.07
CA GLY A 95 5.10 0.56 -19.43
C GLY A 95 4.28 1.37 -20.45
N HIS A 96 3.49 2.38 -20.02
CA HIS A 96 2.66 3.17 -20.91
C HIS A 96 2.84 4.70 -20.97
N HIS A 97 3.44 5.45 -20.03
CA HIS A 97 3.75 6.89 -20.32
C HIS A 97 4.58 7.76 -19.34
N LEU A 98 4.99 7.34 -18.14
CA LEU A 98 5.57 8.30 -17.17
C LEU A 98 6.81 7.78 -16.44
N ARG A 99 7.99 8.04 -17.02
CA ARG A 99 9.30 7.94 -16.35
C ARG A 99 9.79 9.33 -15.96
N SER A 100 9.39 9.85 -14.80
CA SER A 100 9.98 11.11 -14.30
C SER A 100 10.94 10.85 -13.13
N VAL A 101 12.18 11.33 -13.25
CA VAL A 101 13.26 11.17 -12.25
C VAL A 101 12.87 11.75 -10.90
N GLN A 102 12.07 12.83 -10.90
CA GLN A 102 11.47 13.44 -9.71
C GLN A 102 10.70 12.45 -8.83
N TRP A 103 10.05 11.43 -9.42
CA TRP A 103 9.27 10.46 -8.67
C TRP A 103 10.16 9.48 -7.89
N ARG A 104 11.28 9.03 -8.49
CA ARG A 104 12.24 8.15 -7.80
C ARG A 104 12.89 8.85 -6.60
N LEU A 105 13.14 10.15 -6.73
CA LEU A 105 13.66 10.96 -5.65
C LEU A 105 12.61 11.18 -4.55
N ARG A 106 11.35 11.44 -4.93
CA ARG A 106 10.23 11.57 -3.99
C ARG A 106 9.96 10.27 -3.21
N GLN A 107 9.96 9.11 -3.87
CA GLN A 107 9.79 7.80 -3.19
C GLN A 107 10.92 7.53 -2.19
N ARG A 108 12.16 7.85 -2.55
CA ARG A 108 13.30 7.76 -1.62
C ARG A 108 13.16 8.69 -0.43
N ALA A 109 12.72 9.93 -0.66
CA ALA A 109 12.46 10.90 0.41
C ALA A 109 11.34 10.42 1.35
N ILE A 110 10.22 9.93 0.80
CA ILE A 110 9.11 9.40 1.60
C ILE A 110 9.55 8.17 2.41
N ALA A 111 10.32 7.24 1.83
CA ALA A 111 10.84 6.09 2.56
C ALA A 111 11.77 6.48 3.73
N VAL A 112 12.54 7.57 3.57
CA VAL A 112 13.36 8.15 4.65
C VAL A 112 12.46 8.78 5.71
N CYS A 113 11.53 9.66 5.33
CA CYS A 113 10.59 10.29 6.26
C CYS A 113 9.76 9.26 7.04
N ARG A 114 9.39 8.14 6.41
CA ARG A 114 8.63 7.06 7.04
C ARG A 114 9.44 6.23 8.03
N ARG A 115 10.76 6.14 7.87
CA ARG A 115 11.66 5.57 8.89
C ARG A 115 11.76 6.52 10.08
N SER A 116 11.90 7.81 9.81
CA SER A 116 11.93 8.83 10.85
C SER A 116 10.60 8.91 11.61
N TRP A 117 9.47 8.89 10.93
CA TRP A 117 8.14 8.90 11.56
C TRP A 117 7.92 7.65 12.42
N ARG A 118 8.26 6.45 11.94
CA ARG A 118 8.19 5.23 12.76
C ARG A 118 9.14 5.26 13.97
N ALA A 119 10.30 5.89 13.85
CA ALA A 119 11.20 6.08 14.98
C ALA A 119 10.66 7.11 15.99
N LEU A 120 9.97 8.15 15.52
CA LEU A 120 9.35 9.17 16.37
C LEU A 120 8.07 8.68 17.05
N ASN A 121 7.34 7.75 16.43
CA ASN A 121 6.11 7.16 16.97
C ASN A 121 6.31 5.78 17.64
N SER A 122 7.54 5.27 17.71
CA SER A 122 7.86 4.12 18.57
C SER A 122 8.05 4.61 20.01
N GLU A 123 7.41 3.94 20.97
CA GLU A 123 7.23 4.25 22.41
C GLU A 123 8.50 4.61 23.23
N SER A 124 9.67 4.78 22.61
CA SER A 124 10.90 5.29 23.24
C SER A 124 10.86 6.79 23.61
N VAL A 125 9.81 7.53 23.22
CA VAL A 125 9.70 9.00 23.45
C VAL A 125 8.32 9.38 24.02
N ILE A 126 7.76 8.56 24.91
CA ILE A 126 6.72 9.03 25.85
C ILE A 126 7.38 9.04 27.23
N PRO A 127 7.74 10.21 27.79
CA PRO A 127 8.14 10.27 29.18
C PRO A 127 6.92 9.92 30.04
N LEU A 128 7.08 8.95 30.94
CA LEU A 128 6.13 8.69 32.03
C LEU A 128 5.89 9.95 32.88
#